data_AF-A0A8J6ZWL2-F1
#
_entry.id   AF-A0A8J6ZWL2-F1
#
_cell.length_a   1.000
_cell.length_b   1.000
_cell.length_c   1.000
_cell.angle_alpha   90.00
_cell.angle_beta   90.00
_cell.angle_gamma   90.00
#
_symmetry.space_group_name_H-M   'P 1'
#
loop_
_entity.id
_entity.type
_entity.pdbx_description
1 polymer ?
#
loop_
_entity_poly.entity_id
_entity_poly.type
_entity_poly.pdbx_seq_one_letter_code
_entity_poly.pdbx_strand_id
1 'polypeptide(L)' 'MVVENLLTVRFGKLDEQLATIIHPILELPSQEYASLLLQLSNLSREDLLARFNSNHS' A
#
# COMPACT_ATOMS: atom_id res chain seq x y z
N MET A 1 -9.12 9.29 2.28
CA MET A 1 -8.13 9.75 1.24
C MET A 1 -8.08 8.76 0.07
N VAL A 2 -7.51 9.10 -1.09
CA VAL A 2 -7.53 8.20 -2.28
C VAL A 2 -6.83 6.85 -2.01
N VAL A 3 -5.67 6.86 -1.34
CA VAL A 3 -4.91 5.64 -0.98
C VAL A 3 -5.69 4.76 0.00
N GLU A 4 -6.25 5.36 1.04
CA GLU A 4 -7.08 4.67 2.03
C GLU A 4 -8.27 3.94 1.40
N ASN A 5 -8.98 4.63 0.49
CA ASN A 5 -10.10 4.05 -0.23
C ASN A 5 -9.63 2.92 -1.18
N LEU A 6 -8.49 3.10 -1.84
CA LEU A 6 -7.88 2.09 -2.70
C LEU A 6 -7.54 0.82 -1.92
N LEU A 7 -6.89 0.93 -0.75
CA LEU A 7 -6.59 -0.22 0.10
C LEU A 7 -7.86 -0.89 0.61
N THR A 8 -8.87 -0.11 0.99
CA THR A 8 -10.17 -0.62 1.44
C THR A 8 -10.90 -1.38 0.32
N VAL A 9 -10.95 -0.85 -0.90
CA VAL A 9 -11.55 -1.53 -2.05
C VAL A 9 -10.76 -2.78 -2.43
N ARG A 10 -9.44 -2.73 -2.36
CA ARG A 10 -8.57 -3.85 -2.77
C ARG A 10 -8.58 -5.02 -1.79
N PHE A 11 -8.55 -4.72 -0.48
CA PHE A 11 -8.36 -5.71 0.59
C PHE A 11 -9.59 -5.84 1.51
N GLY A 12 -10.67 -5.12 1.23
CA GLY A 12 -11.96 -5.18 1.92
C GLY A 12 -12.05 -4.30 3.17
N LYS A 13 -11.03 -4.34 4.03
CA LYS A 13 -10.98 -3.53 5.27
C LYS A 13 -9.61 -2.92 5.46
N LEU A 14 -9.59 -1.65 5.85
CA LEU A 14 -8.39 -0.99 6.37
C LEU A 14 -8.22 -1.35 7.85
N ASP A 15 -7.24 -2.19 8.15
CA ASP A 15 -6.79 -2.47 9.51
C ASP A 15 -5.56 -1.63 9.90
N GLU A 16 -5.15 -1.71 11.15
CA GLU A 16 -4.02 -0.93 11.68
C GLU A 16 -2.73 -1.14 10.88
N GLN A 17 -2.46 -2.36 10.39
CA GLN A 17 -1.28 -2.63 9.57
C GLN A 17 -1.36 -1.97 8.18
N LEU A 18 -2.55 -1.93 7.56
CA LEU A 18 -2.71 -1.22 6.31
C LEU A 18 -2.65 0.30 6.52
N ALA A 19 -3.10 0.79 7.69
CA ALA A 19 -3.01 2.19 8.03
C ALA A 19 -1.56 2.67 8.18
N THR A 20 -0.66 1.85 8.75
CA THR A 20 0.76 2.23 8.93
C THR A 20 1.49 2.43 7.60
N ILE A 21 1.06 1.76 6.52
CA ILE A 21 1.69 1.88 5.21
C ILE A 21 1.07 2.98 4.33
N ILE A 22 0.00 3.66 4.77
CA ILE A 22 -0.61 4.75 3.99
C ILE A 22 0.38 5.91 3.79
N HIS A 23 1.04 6.31 4.88
CA HIS A 23 2.04 7.38 4.86
C HIS A 23 3.17 7.12 3.87
N PRO A 24 3.90 5.99 3.94
CA PRO A 24 4.98 5.72 3.00
C PRO A 24 4.50 5.56 1.56
N ILE A 25 3.26 5.10 1.31
CA ILE A 25 2.67 5.08 -0.04
C ILE A 25 2.45 6.51 -0.58
N LEU A 26 2.02 7.45 0.27
CA LEU A 26 1.82 8.85 -0.11
C LEU A 26 3.13 9.58 -0.38
N GLU A 27 4.22 9.14 0.24
CA GLU A 27 5.57 9.69 0.04
C GLU A 27 6.28 9.11 -1.21
N LEU A 28 5.69 8.12 -1.87
CA LEU A 28 6.28 7.54 -3.07
C LEU A 28 6.39 8.55 -4.21
N PRO A 29 7.49 8.51 -4.99
CA PRO A 29 7.57 9.21 -6.26
C PRO A 29 6.44 8.76 -7.19
N SER A 30 5.99 9.65 -8.07
CA SER A 30 4.92 9.38 -9.05
C SER A 30 5.15 8.10 -9.86
N GLN A 31 6.39 7.80 -10.22
CA GLN A 31 6.76 6.60 -10.95
C GLN A 31 6.59 5.32 -10.13
N GLU A 32 7.03 5.32 -8.86
CA GLU A 32 6.84 4.17 -7.97
C GLU A 32 5.37 3.98 -7.61
N TYR A 33 4.63 5.07 -7.43
CA TYR A 33 3.20 5.03 -7.19
C TYR A 33 2.46 4.39 -8.38
N ALA A 34 2.78 4.79 -9.62
CA ALA A 34 2.21 4.17 -10.82
C ALA A 34 2.55 2.66 -10.92
N SER A 35 3.81 2.28 -10.64
CA SER A 35 4.20 0.87 -10.57
C SER A 35 3.45 0.09 -9.49
N LEU A 36 3.27 0.69 -8.31
CA LEU A 36 2.51 0.09 -7.22
C LEU A 36 1.06 -0.17 -7.64
N LEU A 37 0.39 0.78 -8.31
CA LEU A 37 -0.97 0.62 -8.79
C LEU A 37 -1.11 -0.56 -9.77
N LEU A 38 -0.16 -0.72 -10.68
CA LEU A 38 -0.14 -1.83 -11.63
C LEU A 38 0.07 -3.18 -10.93
N GLN A 39 0.98 -3.22 -9.96
CA GLN A 39 1.27 -4.44 -9.19
C GLN A 39 0.16 -4.78 -8.20
N LEU A 40 -0.60 -3.79 -7.71
CA LEU A 40 -1.61 -3.96 -6.66
C LEU A 40 -2.64 -5.03 -7.02
N SER A 41 -3.02 -5.14 -8.30
CA SER A 41 -3.95 -6.15 -8.81
C SER A 41 -3.47 -7.59 -8.61
N ASN A 42 -2.16 -7.80 -8.55
CA ASN A 42 -1.53 -9.11 -8.37
C ASN A 42 -0.87 -9.26 -6.99
N LEU A 43 -0.69 -8.16 -6.25
CA LEU A 43 -0.04 -8.14 -4.95
C LEU A 43 -1.02 -8.56 -3.85
N SER A 44 -0.59 -9.50 -3.00
CA SER A 44 -1.33 -9.86 -1.80
C SER A 44 -1.17 -8.79 -0.72
N ARG A 45 -2.09 -8.76 0.26
CA ARG A 45 -1.97 -7.87 1.42
C ARG A 45 -0.67 -8.07 2.17
N GLU A 46 -0.27 -9.33 2.38
CA GLU A 46 0.94 -9.68 3.12
C GLU A 46 2.20 -9.21 2.39
N ASP A 47 2.27 -9.41 1.07
CA ASP A 47 3.38 -8.90 0.24
C ASP A 47 3.45 -7.37 0.23
N LEU A 48 2.29 -6.70 0.20
CA LEU A 48 2.21 -5.24 0.31
C LEU A 48 2.77 -4.77 1.66
N LEU A 49 2.30 -5.37 2.76
CA LEU A 49 2.78 -5.04 4.09
C LEU A 49 4.27 -5.33 4.22
N ALA A 50 4.76 -6.46 3.71
CA ALA A 50 6.18 -6.79 3.71
C ALA A 50 7.01 -5.74 2.97
N ARG A 51 6.54 -5.27 1.79
CA ARG A 51 7.24 -4.24 1.00
C ARG A 51 7.43 -2.93 1.77
N PHE A 52 6.44 -2.51 2.55
CA PHE A 52 6.49 -1.22 3.25
C PHE A 52 6.93 -1.31 4.72
N ASN A 53 6.73 -2.44 5.39
CA ASN A 53 7.21 -2.67 6.77
C ASN A 53 8.68 -3.11 6.83
N SER A 54 9.24 -3.69 5.76
CA SER A 54 10.68 -4.07 5.72
C SER A 54 11.63 -2.87 5.64
N ASN A 55 11.12 -1.65 5.45
CA ASN A 55 11.93 -0.43 5.40
C ASN A 55 12.17 0.20 6.79
N HIS A 56 11.89 -0.54 7.86
CA HIS A 56 12.14 -0.14 9.26
C HIS A 56 13.27 -1.01 9.85
N SER A 57 14.51 -0.77 9.42
CA SER A 57 15.74 -1.21 10.11
C SER A 57 16.42 -0.03 10.77
#